data_AF-A0A3A9F137-F1
#
_entry.id   AF-A0A3A9F137-F1
#
_cell.length_a   1.000
_cell.length_b   1.000
_cell.length_c   1.000
_cell.angle_alpha   90.00
_cell.angle_beta   90.00
_cell.angle_gamma   90.00
#
_symmetry.space_group_name_H-M   'P 1'
#
loop_
_entity.id
_entity.type
_entity.pdbx_description
1 polymer ?
#
loop_
_entity_poly.entity_id
_entity_poly.type
_entity_poly.pdbx_seq_one_letter_code
_entity_poly.pdbx_strand_id
1 'polypeptide(L)' 'MARRYKRIVFADRQQIEAMFNSGMNEKEIAAAVGVHIATIYRELERGKIIVANSVRYSADTAQRAIG' A
#
# COMPACT_ATOMS: atom_id res chain seq x y z
N MET A 1 -0.87 -26.42 9.31
CA MET A 1 -1.64 -25.60 8.36
C MET A 1 -0.73 -24.57 7.71
N ALA A 2 -0.72 -24.47 6.38
CA ALA A 2 -0.06 -23.34 5.71
C ALA A 2 -0.85 -22.05 5.98
N ARG A 3 -0.18 -20.97 6.43
CA ARG A 3 -0.82 -19.68 6.67
C ARG A 3 -1.19 -19.06 5.31
N ARG A 4 -2.49 -18.90 5.03
CA ARG A 4 -2.96 -18.26 3.80
C ARG A 4 -2.81 -16.75 3.94
N TYR A 5 -1.82 -16.17 3.25
CA TYR A 5 -1.61 -14.73 3.25
C TYR A 5 -2.61 -14.05 2.29
N LYS A 6 -3.24 -12.96 2.73
CA LYS A 6 -4.05 -12.08 1.87
C LYS A 6 -3.15 -11.50 0.79
N ARG A 7 -3.60 -11.54 -0.47
CA ARG A 7 -2.98 -10.80 -1.58
C ARG A 7 -3.63 -9.42 -1.66
N ILE A 8 -2.81 -8.38 -1.87
CA ILE A 8 -3.30 -7.01 -2.08
C ILE A 8 -3.93 -6.94 -3.48
N VAL A 9 -5.25 -6.67 -3.51
CA VAL A 9 -6.00 -6.40 -4.75
C VAL A 9 -6.04 -4.89 -5.02
N PHE A 10 -6.54 -4.49 -6.20
CA PHE A 10 -6.56 -3.07 -6.57
C PHE A 10 -7.35 -2.20 -5.58
N ALA A 11 -8.47 -2.69 -5.06
CA ALA A 11 -9.25 -1.97 -4.04
C ALA A 11 -8.45 -1.73 -2.75
N ASP A 12 -7.63 -2.70 -2.30
CA ASP A 12 -6.73 -2.52 -1.17
C ASP A 12 -5.70 -1.42 -1.47
N ARG A 13 -5.20 -1.33 -2.70
CA ARG A 13 -4.27 -0.27 -3.13
C ARG A 13 -4.91 1.11 -3.09
N GLN A 14 -6.14 1.24 -3.55
CA GLN A 14 -6.89 2.51 -3.47
C GLN A 14 -7.08 2.95 -2.01
N GLN A 15 -7.34 2.01 -1.11
CA GLN A 15 -7.41 2.30 0.32
C GLN A 15 -6.05 2.74 0.88
N ILE A 16 -4.96 2.05 0.53
CA ILE A 16 -3.59 2.45 0.93
C ILE A 16 -3.26 3.86 0.42
N GLU A 17 -3.62 4.17 -0.83
CA GLU A 17 -3.43 5.49 -1.43
C GLU A 17 -4.14 6.59 -0.67
N ALA A 18 -5.42 6.41 -0.38
CA ALA A 18 -6.19 7.37 0.40
C ALA A 18 -5.57 7.62 1.78
N MET A 19 -5.24 6.55 2.51
CA MET A 19 -4.72 6.65 3.88
C MET A 19 -3.28 7.18 3.96
N PHE A 20 -2.38 6.68 3.10
CA PHE A 20 -0.98 7.12 3.09
C PHE A 20 -0.87 8.60 2.68
N ASN A 21 -1.62 9.00 1.65
CA ASN A 21 -1.59 10.39 1.18
C ASN A 21 -2.33 11.35 2.13
N SER A 22 -3.18 10.85 3.05
CA SER A 22 -3.72 11.63 4.16
C SER A 22 -2.80 11.69 5.38
N GLY A 23 -1.63 11.05 5.34
CA GLY A 23 -0.64 11.06 6.42
C GLY A 23 -0.85 10.03 7.52
N MET A 24 -1.69 9.00 7.31
CA MET A 24 -1.80 7.90 8.28
C MET A 24 -0.51 7.07 8.31
N ASN A 25 -0.21 6.50 9.48
CA ASN A 25 0.99 5.68 9.64
C ASN A 25 0.78 4.26 9.08
N GLU A 26 1.87 3.55 8.79
CA GLU A 26 1.83 2.25 8.12
C GLU A 26 1.18 1.15 8.97
N LYS A 27 1.21 1.29 10.30
CA LYS A 27 0.55 0.34 11.22
C LYS A 27 -0.97 0.44 11.13
N GLU A 28 -1.50 1.66 11.09
CA GLU A 28 -2.94 1.93 10.91
C GLU A 28 -3.41 1.46 9.53
N ILE A 29 -2.62 1.73 8.49
CA ILE A 29 -2.91 1.25 7.14
C ILE A 29 -2.93 -0.28 7.10
N ALA A 30 -1.95 -0.95 7.72
CA ALA A 30 -1.89 -2.40 7.79
C ALA A 30 -3.12 -3.00 8.50
N ALA A 31 -3.54 -2.40 9.62
CA ALA A 31 -4.72 -2.81 10.36
C ALA A 31 -6.01 -2.62 9.53
N ALA A 32 -6.16 -1.47 8.88
CA ALA A 32 -7.35 -1.16 8.09
C ALA A 32 -7.48 -2.03 6.82
N VAL A 33 -6.36 -2.37 6.19
CA VAL A 33 -6.32 -3.25 5.00
C VAL A 33 -6.36 -4.73 5.40
N GLY A 34 -6.04 -5.07 6.65
CA GLY A 34 -6.01 -6.45 7.14
C GLY A 34 -4.82 -7.25 6.62
N VAL A 35 -3.64 -6.61 6.55
CA VAL A 35 -2.37 -7.25 6.13
C VAL A 35 -1.29 -7.03 7.18
N HIS A 36 -0.18 -7.75 7.04
CA HIS A 36 0.97 -7.53 7.92
C HIS A 36 1.67 -6.21 7.56
N ILE A 37 2.25 -5.50 8.54
CA ILE A 37 2.95 -4.23 8.31
C ILE A 37 4.07 -4.34 7.27
N ALA A 38 4.81 -5.46 7.27
CA ALA A 38 5.84 -5.72 6.27
C ALA A 38 5.28 -5.80 4.83
N THR A 39 4.01 -6.18 4.67
CA THR A 39 3.32 -6.14 3.37
C THR A 39 3.08 -4.69 2.95
N ILE A 40 2.68 -3.81 3.86
CA ILE A 40 2.52 -2.38 3.58
C ILE A 40 3.84 -1.74 3.16
N TYR A 41 4.96 -1.98 3.84
CA TYR A 41 6.25 -1.41 3.41
C TYR A 41 6.64 -1.80 1.98
N ARG A 42 6.48 -3.09 1.63
CA ARG A 42 6.76 -3.58 0.27
C ARG A 42 5.80 -3.01 -0.76
N GLU A 43 4.54 -2.85 -0.40
CA GLU A 43 3.54 -2.25 -1.27
C GLU A 43 3.83 -0.77 -1.49
N LEU A 44 4.11 -0.02 -0.42
CA LEU A 44 4.45 1.40 -0.49
C LEU A 44 5.65 1.65 -1.39
N GLU A 45 6.70 0.85 -1.28
CA GLU A 45 7.87 0.97 -2.18
C GLU A 45 7.49 0.69 -3.64
N ARG A 46 6.58 -0.27 -3.90
CA ARG A 46 6.10 -0.56 -5.26
C ARG A 46 5.33 0.60 -5.89
N GLY A 47 4.51 1.29 -5.09
CA GLY A 47 3.67 2.41 -5.56
C GLY A 47 4.23 3.79 -5.30
N LYS A 48 5.46 3.89 -4.80
CA LYS A 48 6.08 5.13 -4.38
C LYS A 48 6.25 6.08 -5.58
N ILE A 49 5.80 7.31 -5.40
CA ILE A 49 6.00 8.40 -6.36
C ILE A 49 6.49 9.65 -5.63
N ILE A 50 7.21 10.51 -6.35
CA ILE A 50 7.60 11.83 -5.86
C ILE A 50 6.74 12.87 -6.57
N VAL A 51 6.02 13.69 -5.81
CA VAL A 51 5.19 14.77 -6.33
C VAL A 51 5.66 16.08 -5.73
N ALA A 52 6.21 16.97 -6.56
CA ALA A 52 6.98 18.12 -6.12
C ALA A 52 8.10 17.69 -5.15
N ASN A 53 7.98 18.03 -3.86
CA ASN A 53 8.95 17.70 -2.81
C ASN A 53 8.39 16.74 -1.76
N SER A 54 7.31 16.01 -2.05
CA SER A 54 6.74 15.02 -1.12
C SER A 54 6.67 13.61 -1.71
N VAL A 55 6.88 12.62 -0.84
CA VAL A 55 6.66 11.21 -1.17
C VAL A 55 5.15 10.95 -1.07
N ARG A 56 4.59 10.35 -2.11
CA ARG A 56 3.20 9.86 -2.15
C ARG A 56 3.18 8.40 -2.59
N TYR A 57 2.04 7.77 -2.36
CA TYR A 57 1.74 6.45 -2.92
C TYR A 57 0.73 6.60 -4.06
N SER A 58 0.91 5.82 -5.12
CA SER A 58 -0.06 5.69 -6.22
C SER A 58 -0.49 4.25 -6.41
N ALA A 59 -1.81 4.01 -6.34
CA ALA A 59 -2.39 2.69 -6.53
C ALA A 59 -2.17 2.17 -7.96
N ASP A 60 -2.29 3.04 -8.96
CA ASP A 60 -2.03 2.74 -10.36
C ASP A 60 -0.58 2.34 -10.61
N THR A 61 0.38 3.09 -10.07
CA THR A 61 1.82 2.76 -10.20
C THR A 61 2.10 1.39 -9.60
N ALA A 62 1.57 1.12 -8.39
CA ALA A 62 1.72 -0.18 -7.75
C ALA A 62 1.08 -1.32 -8.54
N GLN A 63 -0.10 -1.09 -9.13
CA GLN A 63 -0.84 -2.09 -9.89
C GLN A 63 -0.14 -2.44 -11.20
N ARG A 64 0.42 -1.44 -11.91
CA ARG A 64 1.18 -1.65 -13.16
C ARG A 64 2.46 -2.45 -12.93
N ALA A 65 3.08 -2.28 -11.76
CA ALA A 65 4.32 -2.99 -11.41
C ALA A 65 4.13 -4.48 -11.06
N ILE A 66 2.90 -5.00 -11.04
CA ILE A 66 2.59 -6.43 -10.75
C ILE A 66 2.50 -7.26 -12.04
N GLY A 67 2.69 -6.63 -13.21
CA GLY A 67 2.67 -7.27 -14.53
C GLY A 67 3.44 -8.58 -14.61
#